data_AF-A0A4P7GIQ2-F1
#
_entry.id   AF-A0A4P7GIQ2-F1
#
_cell.length_a   1.000
_cell.length_b   1.000
_cell.length_c   1.000
_cell.angle_alpha   90.00
_cell.angle_beta   90.00
_cell.angle_gamma   90.00
#
_symmetry.space_group_name_H-M   'P 1'
#
loop_
_entity.id
_entity.type
_entity.pdbx_description
1 polymer ?
#
loop_
_entity_poly.entity_id
_entity_poly.type
_entity_poly.pdbx_seq_one_letter_code
_entity_poly.pdbx_strand_id
1 'polypeptide(L)'
;MPTENQVRGEWGEKQVAKLVDCQVCRARKLSQLAGSFPSLDLVCRNCGGYLAQVKTPKMDAAKAPDWRPRTLMGAGWNPLQVQMSIGSMRDLYVVGAIPHRSTYRLAWIDRVPGPALLANADVFEYRLAVIGGGTRRHAMFNIAYHRIPPACVINVFTA
;
A
#
# COMPACT_ATOMS: atom_id res chain seq x y z
N MET A 1 7.13 10.81 18.73
CA MET A 1 8.07 10.92 17.58
C MET A 1 7.70 9.85 16.57
N PRO A 2 7.58 10.16 15.27
CA PRO A 2 7.28 9.14 14.26
C PRO A 2 8.46 8.17 14.10
N THR A 3 8.15 6.88 13.97
CA THR A 3 9.13 5.83 13.66
C THR A 3 9.62 5.95 12.21
N GLU A 4 10.77 5.35 11.88
CA GLU A 4 11.28 5.32 10.49
C GLU A 4 10.25 4.74 9.51
N ASN A 5 9.46 3.76 9.94
CA ASN A 5 8.39 3.16 9.14
C ASN A 5 7.24 4.14 8.90
N GLN A 6 6.88 4.97 9.89
CA GLN A 6 5.88 6.02 9.73
C GLN A 6 6.37 7.11 8.78
N VAL A 7 7.62 7.59 8.95
CA VAL A 7 8.24 8.58 8.05
C VAL A 7 8.29 8.05 6.62
N ARG A 8 8.64 6.77 6.42
CA ARG A 8 8.64 6.14 5.10
C ARG A 8 7.24 6.00 4.50
N GLY A 9 6.25 5.64 5.32
CA GLY A 9 4.84 5.58 4.92
C GLY A 9 4.36 6.93 4.39
N GLU A 10 4.50 7.98 5.22
CA GLU A 10 4.12 9.35 4.87
C GLU A 10 4.84 9.87 3.63
N TRP A 11 6.14 9.54 3.48
CA TRP A 11 6.89 9.90 2.28
C TRP A 11 6.31 9.25 1.02
N GLY A 12 5.94 7.97 1.08
CA GLY A 12 5.36 7.26 -0.05
C GLY A 12 3.97 7.76 -0.42
N GLU A 13 3.14 8.07 0.57
CA GLU A 13 1.84 8.71 0.36
C GLU A 13 1.98 10.05 -0.37
N LYS A 14 2.96 10.87 0.02
CA LYS A 14 3.29 12.13 -0.68
C LYS A 14 3.70 11.89 -2.13
N GLN A 15 4.46 10.82 -2.44
CA GLN A 15 4.84 10.51 -3.82
C GLN A 15 3.62 10.16 -4.67
N VAL A 16 2.74 9.28 -4.17
CA VAL A 16 1.51 8.91 -4.88
C VAL A 16 0.61 10.13 -5.08
N ALA A 17 0.42 10.94 -4.04
CA ALA A 17 -0.40 12.15 -4.11
C ALA A 17 0.13 13.17 -5.15
N LYS A 18 1.46 13.26 -5.30
CA LYS A 18 2.12 14.17 -6.23
C LYS A 18 2.12 13.68 -7.67
N LEU A 19 2.24 12.38 -7.90
CA LEU A 19 2.59 11.83 -9.22
C LEU A 19 1.43 11.09 -9.90
N VAL A 20 0.46 10.60 -9.13
CA VAL A 20 -0.61 9.75 -9.64
C VAL A 20 -1.92 10.52 -9.78
N ASP A 21 -2.55 10.37 -10.95
CA ASP A 21 -3.86 10.95 -11.21
C ASP A 21 -4.97 10.10 -10.58
N CYS A 22 -6.08 10.74 -10.21
CA CYS A 22 -7.27 10.04 -9.72
C CYS A 22 -7.79 9.05 -10.76
N GLN A 23 -8.12 7.82 -10.34
CA GLN A 23 -8.57 6.78 -11.27
C GLN A 23 -10.04 6.91 -11.68
N VAL A 24 -10.77 7.82 -11.03
CA VAL A 24 -12.17 8.16 -11.35
C VAL A 24 -12.22 9.41 -12.21
N CYS A 25 -11.77 10.56 -11.70
CA CYS A 25 -11.92 11.84 -12.40
C CYS A 25 -10.68 12.31 -13.15
N ARG A 26 -9.58 11.51 -13.16
CA ARG A 26 -8.31 11.82 -13.84
C ARG A 26 -7.60 13.11 -13.40
N ALA A 27 -8.11 13.79 -12.38
CA ALA A 27 -7.48 14.97 -11.81
C ALA A 27 -6.34 14.58 -10.86
N ARG A 28 -5.23 15.31 -10.93
CA ARG A 28 -4.11 15.22 -9.98
C ARG A 28 -4.40 15.97 -8.69
N LYS A 29 -5.39 15.48 -7.95
CA LYS A 29 -5.90 16.08 -6.71
C LYS A 29 -5.98 15.06 -5.57
N LEU A 30 -5.12 14.04 -5.60
CA LEU A 30 -4.97 13.10 -4.49
C LEU A 30 -4.31 13.81 -3.31
N SER A 31 -4.79 13.51 -2.11
CA SER A 31 -4.26 14.07 -0.87
C SER A 31 -4.31 13.05 0.25
N GLN A 32 -3.37 13.16 1.19
CA GLN A 32 -3.38 12.39 2.43
C GLN A 32 -4.67 12.67 3.21
N LEU A 33 -5.26 11.61 3.78
CA LEU A 33 -6.35 11.72 4.73
C LEU A 33 -5.83 12.26 6.07
N ALA A 34 -6.64 13.07 6.74
CA ALA A 34 -6.31 13.56 8.08
C ALA A 34 -6.58 12.46 9.11
N GLY A 35 -5.58 12.10 9.91
CA GLY A 35 -5.71 11.07 10.95
C GLY A 35 -5.57 9.64 10.44
N SER A 36 -5.57 8.69 11.38
CA SER A 36 -5.41 7.27 11.08
C SER A 36 -6.76 6.64 10.69
N PHE A 37 -7.14 6.78 9.42
CA PHE A 37 -8.28 6.03 8.89
C PHE A 37 -7.87 4.57 8.63
N PRO A 38 -8.59 3.57 9.19
CA PRO A 38 -8.23 2.18 8.98
C PRO A 38 -8.17 1.82 7.49
N SER A 39 -6.98 1.39 7.05
CA SER A 39 -6.71 0.93 5.69
C SER A 39 -6.96 1.97 4.58
N LEU A 40 -6.88 3.26 4.89
CA LEU A 40 -7.05 4.36 3.93
C LEU A 40 -6.01 5.45 4.17
N ASP A 41 -5.28 5.81 3.13
CA ASP A 41 -4.21 6.80 3.22
C ASP A 41 -4.47 8.02 2.32
N LEU A 42 -5.13 7.83 1.17
CA LEU A 42 -5.39 8.89 0.19
C LEU A 42 -6.86 9.05 -0.16
N VAL A 43 -7.24 10.29 -0.45
CA VAL A 43 -8.54 10.68 -1.03
C VAL A 43 -8.34 11.65 -2.19
N CYS A 44 -9.16 11.56 -3.23
CA CYS A 44 -9.22 12.59 -4.27
C CYS A 44 -10.08 13.78 -3.80
N ARG A 45 -9.48 14.97 -3.65
CA ARG A 45 -10.20 16.20 -3.27
C ARG A 45 -11.09 16.78 -4.36
N ASN A 46 -10.98 16.27 -5.59
CA ASN A 46 -11.83 16.73 -6.69
C ASN A 46 -13.17 15.97 -6.71
N CYS A 47 -13.14 14.64 -6.79
CA CYS A 47 -14.37 13.84 -6.88
C CYS A 47 -14.86 13.31 -5.54
N GLY A 48 -14.05 13.31 -4.48
CA GLY A 48 -14.37 12.75 -3.16
C GLY A 48 -14.53 11.21 -3.12
N GLY A 49 -14.89 10.59 -4.24
CA GLY A 49 -15.22 9.16 -4.32
C GLY A 49 -14.04 8.21 -4.57
N TYR A 50 -12.82 8.73 -4.78
CA TYR A 50 -11.64 7.88 -4.93
C TYR A 50 -10.82 7.85 -3.66
N LEU A 51 -10.64 6.64 -3.13
CA LEU A 51 -9.94 6.34 -1.90
C LEU A 51 -8.91 5.23 -2.16
N ALA A 52 -7.73 5.35 -1.58
CA ALA A 52 -6.67 4.37 -1.77
C ALA A 52 -5.82 4.15 -0.52
N GLN A 53 -5.18 2.98 -0.46
CA GLN A 53 -4.16 2.63 0.51
C GLN A 53 -2.78 2.70 -0.14
N VAL A 54 -1.76 3.05 0.63
CA VAL A 54 -0.35 3.12 0.22
C VAL A 54 0.48 2.23 1.14
N LYS A 55 1.38 1.45 0.53
CA LYS A 55 2.41 0.68 1.23
C LYS A 55 3.77 1.00 0.65
N THR A 56 4.70 1.38 1.52
CA THR A 56 6.03 1.83 1.13
C THR A 56 7.09 0.85 1.63
N PRO A 57 7.36 -0.26 0.91
CA PRO A 57 8.47 -1.15 1.21
C PRO A 57 9.82 -0.42 1.07
N LYS A 58 10.79 -0.80 1.91
CA LYS A 58 12.19 -0.42 1.69
C LYS A 58 12.72 -1.22 0.50
N MET A 59 13.34 -0.52 -0.44
CA MET A 59 13.91 -1.09 -1.66
C MET A 59 15.43 -1.04 -1.63
N ASP A 60 16.05 -2.12 -2.09
CA ASP A 60 17.50 -2.19 -2.32
C ASP A 60 17.85 -1.48 -3.62
N ALA A 61 18.79 -0.53 -3.56
CA ALA A 61 19.24 0.26 -4.70
C ALA A 61 19.81 -0.63 -5.82
N ALA A 62 20.49 -1.72 -5.47
CA ALA A 62 21.12 -2.61 -6.44
C ALA A 62 20.12 -3.45 -7.25
N LYS A 63 18.86 -3.51 -6.80
CA LYS A 63 17.79 -4.29 -7.42
C LYS A 63 16.75 -3.43 -8.12
N ALA A 64 16.95 -2.12 -8.16
CA ALA A 64 16.07 -1.19 -8.85
C ALA A 64 16.37 -1.12 -10.35
N PRO A 65 15.34 -0.94 -11.20
CA PRO A 65 13.93 -0.74 -10.87
C PRO A 65 13.09 -2.03 -10.77
N ASP A 66 13.65 -3.19 -11.09
CA ASP A 66 12.83 -4.38 -11.40
C ASP A 66 12.30 -5.16 -10.20
N TRP A 67 12.92 -5.01 -9.04
CA TRP A 67 12.55 -5.76 -7.86
C TRP A 67 11.28 -5.25 -7.18
N ARG A 68 10.37 -6.18 -6.87
CA ARG A 68 9.17 -5.97 -6.05
C ARG A 68 9.27 -6.82 -4.78
N PRO A 69 8.72 -6.36 -3.63
CA PRO A 69 8.70 -7.17 -2.42
C PRO A 69 7.78 -8.37 -2.60
N ARG A 70 8.15 -9.53 -2.06
CA ARG A 70 7.26 -10.70 -2.07
C ARG A 70 6.07 -10.55 -1.13
N THR A 71 6.28 -9.85 -0.02
CA THR A 71 5.29 -9.68 1.05
C THR A 71 5.28 -8.23 1.51
N LEU A 72 4.08 -7.68 1.72
CA LEU A 72 3.88 -6.35 2.31
C LEU A 72 3.24 -6.47 3.68
N MET A 73 3.59 -5.56 4.57
CA MET A 73 2.95 -5.46 5.88
C MET A 73 1.60 -4.72 5.74
N GLY A 74 0.51 -5.41 6.10
CA GLY A 74 -0.83 -4.84 6.15
C GLY A 74 -1.13 -4.05 7.42
N ALA A 75 -2.34 -3.50 7.47
CA ALA A 75 -2.91 -2.85 8.64
C ALA A 75 -3.68 -3.87 9.50
N GLY A 76 -4.72 -3.45 10.21
CA GLY A 76 -5.58 -4.36 11.00
C GLY A 76 -6.32 -5.38 10.14
N TRP A 77 -6.33 -6.64 10.57
CA TRP A 77 -7.04 -7.73 9.90
C TRP A 77 -8.56 -7.51 9.89
N ASN A 78 -9.15 -7.11 11.02
CA ASN A 78 -10.61 -6.96 11.13
C ASN A 78 -11.17 -5.87 10.19
N PRO A 79 -10.62 -4.65 10.10
CA PRO A 79 -11.08 -3.66 9.12
C PRO A 79 -11.01 -4.14 7.68
N LEU A 80 -9.95 -4.89 7.33
CA LEU A 80 -9.80 -5.48 6.01
C LEU A 80 -10.90 -6.52 5.74
N GLN A 81 -11.20 -7.41 6.70
CA GLN A 81 -12.28 -8.38 6.53
C GLN A 81 -13.64 -7.70 6.29
N VAL A 82 -13.92 -6.61 6.99
CA VAL A 82 -15.14 -5.82 6.76
C VAL A 82 -15.15 -5.27 5.34
N GLN A 83 -14.03 -4.69 4.87
CA GLN A 83 -13.93 -4.17 3.49
C GLN A 83 -14.17 -5.25 2.44
N MET A 84 -13.62 -6.46 2.64
CA MET A 84 -13.84 -7.60 1.76
C MET A 84 -15.31 -8.04 1.76
N SER A 85 -15.95 -8.16 2.93
CA SER A 85 -17.32 -8.67 3.04
C SER A 85 -18.35 -7.74 2.40
N ILE A 86 -18.13 -6.43 2.44
CA ILE A 86 -19.00 -5.43 1.78
C ILE A 86 -18.58 -5.14 0.33
N GLY A 87 -17.59 -5.86 -0.22
CA GLY A 87 -17.10 -5.68 -1.59
C GLY A 87 -16.44 -4.31 -1.84
N SER A 88 -15.97 -3.64 -0.79
CA SER A 88 -15.47 -2.27 -0.83
C SER A 88 -13.95 -2.24 -0.66
N MET A 89 -13.24 -3.10 -1.39
CA MET A 89 -11.78 -3.07 -1.47
C MET A 89 -11.32 -1.81 -2.18
N ARG A 90 -10.26 -1.20 -1.66
CA ARG A 90 -9.69 0.06 -2.15
C ARG A 90 -8.47 -0.23 -3.00
N ASP A 91 -8.12 0.68 -3.88
CA ASP A 91 -6.88 0.55 -4.62
C ASP A 91 -5.69 0.53 -3.65
N LEU A 92 -4.72 -0.34 -3.93
CA LEU A 92 -3.45 -0.41 -3.22
C LEU A 92 -2.35 0.17 -4.11
N TYR A 93 -1.66 1.19 -3.62
CA TYR A 93 -0.41 1.65 -4.18
C TYR A 93 0.76 1.05 -3.41
N VAL A 94 1.77 0.56 -4.15
CA VAL A 94 3.03 0.09 -3.61
C VAL A 94 4.14 0.98 -4.12
N VAL A 95 4.94 1.53 -3.21
CA VAL A 95 5.95 2.54 -3.53
C VAL A 95 7.35 2.02 -3.22
N GLY A 96 8.17 1.84 -4.24
CA GLY A 96 9.57 1.42 -4.10
C GLY A 96 10.44 2.57 -3.55
N ALA A 97 10.77 2.51 -2.26
CA ALA A 97 11.55 3.55 -1.58
C ALA A 97 13.01 3.13 -1.37
N ILE A 98 13.93 3.71 -2.14
CA ILE A 98 15.37 3.48 -1.99
C ILE A 98 15.91 4.46 -0.94
N PRO A 99 16.54 4.02 0.16
CA PRO A 99 17.16 4.92 1.12
C PRO A 99 18.20 5.83 0.44
N HIS A 100 18.12 7.13 0.68
CA HIS A 100 19.04 8.10 0.10
C HIS A 100 19.26 9.27 1.07
N ARG A 101 20.46 9.35 1.66
CA ARG A 101 20.82 10.32 2.70
C ARG A 101 19.82 10.27 3.86
N SER A 102 19.21 11.40 4.23
CA SER A 102 18.18 11.54 5.27
C SER A 102 16.75 11.31 4.77
N THR A 103 16.57 10.81 3.55
CA THR A 103 15.24 10.58 2.93
C THR A 103 15.25 9.33 2.04
N TYR A 104 14.34 9.29 1.07
CA TYR A 104 14.20 8.22 0.10
C TYR A 104 14.19 8.78 -1.32
N ARG A 105 14.75 8.02 -2.25
CA ARG A 105 14.59 8.19 -3.69
C ARG A 105 13.49 7.23 -4.16
N LEU A 106 12.60 7.74 -5.01
CA LEU A 106 11.55 6.95 -5.63
C LEU A 106 12.15 6.08 -6.74
N ALA A 107 11.82 4.79 -6.73
CA ALA A 107 12.15 3.86 -7.80
C ALA A 107 10.96 3.67 -8.76
N TRP A 108 9.79 3.35 -8.19
CA TRP A 108 8.57 3.06 -8.95
C TRP A 108 7.34 3.20 -8.04
N ILE A 109 6.17 3.29 -8.69
CA ILE A 109 4.86 3.15 -8.05
C ILE A 109 4.06 2.14 -8.85
N ASP A 110 3.63 1.08 -8.17
CA ASP A 110 2.71 0.09 -8.70
C ASP A 110 1.31 0.32 -8.09
N ARG A 111 0.26 0.07 -8.87
CA ARG A 111 -1.14 0.12 -8.46
C ARG A 111 -1.76 -1.25 -8.63
N VAL A 112 -2.47 -1.71 -7.61
CA VAL A 112 -3.38 -2.86 -7.70
C VAL A 112 -4.80 -2.37 -7.52
N PRO A 113 -5.69 -2.50 -8.53
CA PRO A 113 -7.08 -2.08 -8.41
C PRO A 113 -7.83 -2.81 -7.29
N GLY A 114 -8.70 -2.09 -6.58
CA GLY A 114 -9.55 -2.67 -5.53
C GLY A 114 -10.32 -3.92 -5.95
N PRO A 115 -11.00 -3.94 -7.13
CA PRO A 115 -11.66 -5.14 -7.62
C PRO A 115 -10.71 -6.33 -7.84
N ALA A 116 -9.46 -6.08 -8.23
CA ALA A 116 -8.47 -7.14 -8.39
C ALA A 116 -8.03 -7.70 -7.03
N LEU A 117 -7.87 -6.85 -6.01
CA LEU A 117 -7.60 -7.32 -4.63
C LEU A 117 -8.76 -8.13 -4.07
N LEU A 118 -10.01 -7.73 -4.37
CA LEU A 118 -11.19 -8.47 -3.95
C LEU A 118 -11.27 -9.85 -4.62
N ALA A 119 -11.02 -9.90 -5.93
CA ALA A 119 -11.02 -11.15 -6.70
C ALA A 119 -9.90 -12.11 -6.29
N ASN A 120 -8.82 -11.59 -5.69
CA ASN A 120 -7.67 -12.35 -5.21
C ASN A 120 -7.51 -12.20 -3.69
N ALA A 121 -8.62 -12.29 -2.94
CA ALA A 121 -8.62 -12.08 -1.49
C ALA A 121 -7.71 -13.07 -0.71
N ASP A 122 -7.34 -14.19 -1.32
CA ASP A 122 -6.41 -15.19 -0.79
C ASP A 122 -4.97 -14.69 -0.64
N VAL A 123 -4.63 -13.53 -1.21
CA VAL A 123 -3.32 -12.88 -1.01
C VAL A 123 -3.19 -12.24 0.37
N PHE A 124 -4.29 -12.07 1.12
CA PHE A 124 -4.27 -11.54 2.47
C PHE A 124 -4.07 -12.67 3.49
N GLU A 125 -2.95 -12.63 4.19
CA GLU A 125 -2.52 -13.70 5.09
C GLU A 125 -2.50 -13.21 6.54
N TYR A 126 -2.97 -14.04 7.47
CA TYR A 126 -2.80 -13.76 8.89
C TYR A 126 -1.31 -13.66 9.20
N ARG A 127 -0.91 -12.61 9.91
CA ARG A 127 0.43 -12.58 10.49
C ARG A 127 0.42 -13.40 11.77
N LEU A 128 1.47 -14.20 11.96
CA LEU A 128 1.72 -14.90 13.21
C LEU A 128 2.73 -14.09 14.04
N ALA A 129 2.52 -14.04 15.36
CA ALA A 129 3.41 -13.42 16.31
C ALA A 129 3.81 -14.44 17.38
N VAL A 130 5.08 -14.43 17.75
CA VAL A 130 5.60 -15.24 18.86
C VAL A 130 5.43 -14.43 20.13
N ILE A 131 4.63 -14.95 21.06
CA ILE A 131 4.34 -14.29 22.34
C ILE A 131 4.49 -15.35 23.43
N GLY A 132 5.44 -15.13 24.36
CA GLY A 132 5.65 -16.00 25.51
C GLY A 132 5.96 -17.47 25.16
N GLY A 133 6.70 -17.71 24.07
CA GLY A 133 7.05 -19.07 23.62
C GLY A 133 5.98 -19.78 22.79
N GLY A 134 4.80 -19.18 22.59
CA GLY A 134 3.73 -19.69 21.73
C GLY A 134 3.51 -18.84 20.48
N THR A 135 2.90 -19.42 19.45
CA THR A 135 2.52 -18.69 18.23
C THR A 135 1.05 -18.29 18.29
N ARG A 136 0.75 -17.00 18.11
CA ARG A 136 -0.62 -16.45 18.07
C ARG A 136 -0.87 -15.66 16.80
N ARG A 137 -2.13 -15.51 16.40
CA ARG A 137 -2.51 -14.59 15.32
C ARG A 137 -2.27 -13.15 15.78
N HIS A 138 -1.49 -12.41 15.01
CA HIS A 138 -1.31 -10.99 15.17
C HIS A 138 -2.55 -10.26 14.65
N ALA A 139 -2.88 -9.11 15.24
CA ALA A 139 -4.01 -8.29 14.81
C ALA A 139 -3.85 -7.66 13.40
N MET A 140 -2.70 -7.88 12.75
CA MET A 140 -2.38 -7.32 11.43
C MET A 140 -2.25 -8.43 10.41
N PHE A 141 -2.43 -8.08 9.14
CA PHE A 141 -2.26 -8.99 8.02
C PHE A 141 -0.93 -8.77 7.29
N ASN A 142 -0.58 -9.73 6.46
CA ASN A 142 0.39 -9.59 5.39
C ASN A 142 -0.34 -9.64 4.05
N ILE A 143 0.26 -9.03 3.03
CA ILE A 143 -0.18 -9.16 1.64
C ILE A 143 0.91 -9.93 0.92
N ALA A 144 0.60 -11.13 0.43
CA ALA A 144 1.47 -11.90 -0.43
C ALA A 144 1.50 -11.28 -1.84
N TYR A 145 2.20 -10.16 -1.97
CA TYR A 145 2.24 -9.35 -3.19
C TYR A 145 2.65 -10.15 -4.43
N HIS A 146 3.59 -11.09 -4.28
CA HIS A 146 4.02 -11.97 -5.37
C HIS A 146 2.95 -12.95 -5.87
N ARG A 147 1.84 -13.15 -5.13
CA ARG A 147 0.71 -13.99 -5.53
C ARG A 147 -0.36 -13.19 -6.29
N ILE A 148 -0.27 -11.87 -6.32
CA ILE A 148 -1.17 -11.05 -7.14
C ILE A 148 -0.84 -11.32 -8.61
N PRO A 149 -1.83 -11.66 -9.47
CA PRO A 149 -1.57 -11.88 -10.88
C PRO A 149 -0.85 -10.67 -11.50
N PRO A 150 0.23 -10.86 -12.30
CA PRO A 150 0.98 -9.75 -12.88
C PRO A 150 0.10 -8.77 -13.68
N ALA A 151 -0.92 -9.27 -14.37
CA ALA A 151 -1.89 -8.45 -15.10
C ALA A 151 -2.71 -7.49 -14.22
N CYS A 152 -2.79 -7.75 -12.91
CA CYS A 152 -3.46 -6.89 -11.93
C CYS A 152 -2.51 -5.85 -11.32
N VAL A 153 -1.21 -5.93 -11.59
CA VAL A 153 -0.21 -4.99 -11.10
C VAL A 153 0.13 -4.00 -12.21
N ILE A 154 -0.31 -2.76 -12.04
CA ILE A 154 -0.15 -1.70 -13.04
C ILE A 154 0.98 -0.79 -12.57
N ASN A 155 2.10 -0.76 -13.30
CA ASN A 155 3.12 0.26 -13.06
C ASN A 155 2.58 1.62 -13.51
N VAL A 156 2.43 2.54 -12.56
CA VAL A 156 1.91 3.90 -12.82
C VAL A 156 3.02 4.95 -12.82
N PHE A 157 4.22 4.58 -12.37
CA PHE A 157 5.40 5.42 -12.38
C PHE A 157 6.67 4.57 -12.27
N THR A 158 7.71 4.94 -13.03
CA THR A 158 9.09 4.46 -12.88
C THR A 158 10.02 5.66 -13.04
N ALA A 159 11.01 5.77 -12.15
CA ALA A 159 11.97 6.88 -12.12
C ALA A 159 13.14 6.70 -13.09
#